data_AF-A0A5D3FLL7-F1
#
_entry.id   AF-A0A5D3FLL7-F1
#
_cell.length_a   1.000
_cell.length_b   1.000
_cell.length_c   1.000
_cell.angle_alpha   90.00
_cell.angle_beta   90.00
_cell.angle_gamma   90.00
#
_symmetry.space_group_name_H-M   'P 1'
#
loop_
_entity.id
_entity.type
_entity.pdbx_description
1 polymer ?
#
loop_
_entity_poly.entity_id
_entity_poly.type
_entity_poly.pdbx_seq_one_letter_code
_entity_poly.pdbx_strand_id
1 'polypeptide(L)'
;MKLAEALSLRADLQKRVAQLKGRLKDCSKVQEGDSPAEDVNELYKELDELLAQLESLIYRINATNIRTSLEGESLTQLIARKDVLTMRVSLMRELLEHVTEQDHRYSRQEIKMVRMIDVPELRMQLDLRSRDLRELDLAIQKLNWSVDLI
;
A
#
# COMPACT_ATOMS: atom_id res chain seq x y z
N MET A 1 -17.22 -11.81 -9.76
CA MET A 1 -16.53 -10.74 -9.02
C MET A 1 -15.24 -10.45 -9.74
N LYS A 2 -15.02 -9.19 -10.13
CA LYS A 2 -13.76 -8.74 -10.73
C LYS A 2 -12.64 -8.73 -9.70
N LEU A 3 -11.39 -8.84 -10.16
CA LEU A 3 -10.23 -8.75 -9.28
C LEU A 3 -10.20 -7.43 -8.50
N ALA A 4 -10.56 -6.30 -9.14
CA ALA A 4 -10.70 -5.00 -8.49
C ALA A 4 -11.73 -5.01 -7.34
N GLU A 5 -12.90 -5.63 -7.54
CA GLU A 5 -13.92 -5.77 -6.50
C GLU A 5 -13.40 -6.61 -5.32
N ALA A 6 -12.69 -7.70 -5.64
CA ALA A 6 -12.09 -8.56 -4.62
C ALA A 6 -11.02 -7.83 -3.78
N LEU A 7 -10.20 -6.98 -4.42
CA LEU A 7 -9.22 -6.14 -3.73
C LEU A 7 -9.90 -5.13 -2.81
N SER A 8 -11.01 -4.52 -3.25
CA SER A 8 -11.80 -3.60 -2.42
C SER A 8 -12.43 -4.32 -1.23
N LEU A 9 -13.02 -5.49 -1.45
CA LEU A 9 -13.62 -6.31 -0.39
C LEU A 9 -12.57 -6.77 0.63
N ARG A 10 -11.37 -7.17 0.17
CA ARG A 10 -10.24 -7.50 1.06
C ARG A 10 -9.90 -6.32 1.98
N ALA A 11 -9.81 -5.10 1.44
CA ALA A 11 -9.50 -3.91 2.23
C ALA A 11 -10.61 -3.60 3.25
N ASP A 12 -11.87 -3.74 2.87
CA ASP A 12 -13.01 -3.55 3.77
C ASP A 12 -13.02 -4.59 4.91
N LEU A 13 -12.81 -5.88 4.60
CA LEU A 13 -12.69 -6.93 5.62
C LEU A 13 -11.54 -6.67 6.58
N GLN A 14 -10.37 -6.24 6.09
CA GLN A 14 -9.24 -5.88 6.96
C GLN A 14 -9.59 -4.71 7.89
N LYS A 15 -10.33 -3.72 7.40
CA LYS A 15 -10.81 -2.59 8.21
C LYS A 15 -11.82 -3.04 9.27
N ARG A 16 -12.76 -3.92 8.92
CA ARG A 16 -13.73 -4.50 9.86
C ARG A 16 -13.06 -5.33 10.95
N VAL A 17 -12.07 -6.15 10.58
CA VAL A 17 -11.24 -6.89 11.54
C VAL A 17 -10.50 -5.94 12.49
N ALA A 18 -9.94 -4.84 11.98
CA ALA A 18 -9.29 -3.82 12.83
C ALA A 18 -10.27 -3.13 13.79
N GLN A 19 -11.53 -2.90 13.37
CA GLN A 19 -12.58 -2.36 14.23
C GLN A 19 -13.01 -3.35 15.32
N LEU A 20 -13.19 -4.63 14.96
CA LEU A 20 -13.50 -5.70 15.91
C LEU A 20 -12.42 -5.88 16.96
N LYS A 21 -11.14 -5.73 16.58
CA LYS A 21 -10.04 -5.73 17.53
C LYS A 21 -10.21 -4.67 18.63
N GLY A 22 -10.73 -3.48 18.28
CA GLY A 22 -11.06 -2.43 19.24
C GLY A 22 -12.19 -2.85 20.18
N ARG A 23 -13.34 -3.25 19.61
CA ARG A 23 -14.53 -3.71 20.35
C ARG A 23 -14.22 -4.86 21.31
N LEU A 24 -13.48 -5.86 20.84
CA LEU A 24 -13.03 -7.00 21.65
C LEU A 24 -12.15 -6.56 22.81
N LYS A 25 -11.23 -5.61 22.59
CA LYS A 25 -10.38 -5.09 23.66
C LYS A 25 -11.21 -4.40 24.74
N ASP A 26 -12.19 -3.59 24.33
CA ASP A 26 -13.05 -2.83 25.25
C ASP A 26 -13.99 -3.76 26.04
N CYS A 27 -14.48 -4.83 25.43
CA CYS A 27 -15.37 -5.80 26.09
C CYS A 27 -14.62 -6.90 26.86
N SER A 28 -13.31 -7.07 26.65
CA SER A 28 -12.53 -8.16 27.25
C SER A 28 -12.29 -8.01 28.76
N LYS A 29 -12.43 -6.80 29.30
CA LYS A 29 -12.25 -6.50 30.73
C LYS A 29 -13.23 -5.43 31.15
N VAL A 30 -13.97 -5.71 32.21
CA VAL A 30 -14.92 -4.78 32.85
C VAL A 30 -14.65 -4.70 34.34
N GLN A 31 -15.17 -3.67 35.02
CA GLN A 31 -15.07 -3.59 36.47
C GLN A 31 -15.94 -4.67 37.12
N GLU A 32 -15.62 -5.02 38.36
CA GLU A 32 -16.43 -5.98 39.12
C GLU A 32 -17.85 -5.43 39.29
N GLY A 33 -18.84 -6.20 38.83
CA GLY A 33 -20.26 -5.80 38.85
C GLY A 33 -20.78 -5.17 37.56
N ASP A 34 -19.90 -4.81 36.62
CA ASP A 34 -20.30 -4.32 35.29
C ASP A 34 -20.50 -5.47 34.31
N SER A 35 -21.34 -5.23 33.29
CA SER A 35 -21.46 -6.10 32.11
C SER A 35 -20.80 -5.43 30.91
N PRO A 36 -20.14 -6.20 30.03
CA PRO A 36 -19.59 -5.64 28.79
C PRO A 36 -20.71 -5.07 27.92
N ALA A 37 -20.39 -4.03 27.15
CA ALA A 37 -21.35 -3.40 26.25
C ALA A 37 -21.82 -4.35 25.12
N GLU A 38 -21.03 -5.36 24.80
CA GLU A 38 -21.28 -6.35 23.75
C GLU A 38 -20.88 -7.75 24.22
N ASP A 39 -21.50 -8.80 23.68
CA ASP A 39 -21.11 -10.18 23.98
C ASP A 39 -19.80 -10.54 23.28
N VAL A 40 -18.77 -10.79 24.08
CA VAL A 40 -17.43 -11.19 23.62
C VAL A 40 -17.48 -12.45 22.75
N ASN A 41 -18.35 -13.41 23.05
CA ASN A 41 -18.48 -14.64 22.26
C ASN A 41 -19.08 -14.39 20.87
N GLU A 42 -20.04 -13.47 20.77
CA GLU A 42 -20.60 -13.07 19.47
C GLU A 42 -19.56 -12.32 18.64
N LEU A 43 -18.78 -11.43 19.28
CA LEU A 43 -17.66 -10.74 18.62
C LEU A 43 -16.58 -11.71 18.11
N TYR A 44 -16.28 -12.78 18.84
CA TYR A 44 -15.35 -13.82 18.39
C TYR A 44 -15.90 -14.58 17.18
N LYS A 45 -17.18 -14.94 17.18
CA LYS A 45 -17.82 -15.59 16.01
C LYS A 45 -17.78 -14.68 14.79
N GLU A 46 -18.12 -13.40 14.94
CA GLU A 46 -18.03 -12.41 13.85
C GLU A 46 -16.58 -12.32 13.33
N LEU A 47 -15.60 -12.29 14.24
CA LEU A 47 -14.19 -12.26 13.87
C LEU A 47 -13.77 -13.49 13.06
N ASP A 48 -14.12 -14.69 13.52
CA ASP A 48 -13.76 -15.95 12.84
C ASP A 48 -14.37 -16.02 11.43
N GLU A 49 -15.64 -15.60 11.27
CA GLU A 49 -16.29 -15.53 9.97
C GLU A 49 -15.59 -14.55 9.02
N LEU A 50 -15.20 -13.36 9.50
CA LEU A 50 -14.49 -12.37 8.68
C LEU A 50 -13.08 -12.83 8.32
N LEU A 51 -12.38 -13.50 9.24
CA LEU A 51 -11.04 -14.04 8.99
C LEU A 51 -11.08 -15.15 7.95
N ALA A 52 -12.05 -16.07 8.02
CA ALA A 52 -12.23 -17.12 7.02
C ALA A 52 -12.52 -16.55 5.62
N GLN A 53 -13.36 -15.52 5.54
CA GLN A 53 -13.63 -14.82 4.27
C GLN A 53 -12.37 -14.13 3.73
N LEU A 54 -11.60 -13.47 4.62
CA LEU A 54 -10.37 -12.79 4.26
C LEU A 54 -9.31 -13.78 3.73
N GLU A 55 -9.13 -14.93 4.39
CA GLU A 55 -8.22 -15.98 3.96
C GLU A 55 -8.57 -16.48 2.54
N SER A 56 -9.84 -16.80 2.32
CA SER A 56 -10.34 -17.24 1.01
C SER A 56 -10.08 -16.20 -0.08
N LEU A 57 -10.36 -14.92 0.19
CA LEU A 57 -10.08 -13.85 -0.77
C LEU A 57 -8.60 -13.68 -1.06
N ILE A 58 -7.74 -13.72 -0.05
CA ILE A 58 -6.28 -13.61 -0.22
C ILE A 58 -5.78 -14.72 -1.15
N TYR A 59 -6.20 -15.96 -0.89
CA TYR A 59 -5.82 -17.10 -1.73
C TYR A 59 -6.25 -16.90 -3.19
N ARG A 60 -7.52 -16.57 -3.41
CA ARG A 60 -8.09 -16.39 -4.76
C ARG A 60 -7.46 -15.23 -5.52
N ILE A 61 -7.18 -14.12 -4.83
CA ILE A 61 -6.48 -12.96 -5.40
C ILE A 61 -5.07 -13.38 -5.85
N ASN A 62 -4.31 -14.05 -4.97
CA ASN A 62 -2.96 -14.48 -5.29
C ASN A 62 -2.93 -15.48 -6.46
N ALA A 63 -3.85 -16.46 -6.47
CA ALA A 63 -3.99 -17.42 -7.55
C ALA A 63 -4.32 -16.74 -8.89
N THR A 64 -5.21 -15.75 -8.87
CA THR A 64 -5.58 -14.95 -10.05
C THR A 64 -4.41 -14.10 -10.53
N ASN A 65 -3.67 -13.45 -9.63
CA ASN A 65 -2.50 -12.62 -9.97
C ASN A 65 -1.39 -13.44 -10.65
N ILE A 66 -1.14 -14.65 -10.19
CA ILE A 66 -0.11 -15.51 -10.77
C ILE A 66 -0.52 -16.00 -12.17
N ARG A 67 -1.81 -16.29 -12.38
CA ARG A 67 -2.33 -16.79 -13.67
C ARG A 67 -2.57 -15.70 -14.71
N THR A 68 -2.74 -14.46 -14.28
CA THR A 68 -2.94 -13.31 -15.16
C THR A 68 -1.61 -12.79 -15.63
N SER A 69 -1.45 -12.60 -16.95
CA SER A 69 -0.23 -12.05 -17.54
C SER A 69 -0.52 -10.96 -18.56
N LEU A 70 0.37 -9.98 -18.66
CA LEU A 70 0.41 -8.96 -19.70
C LEU A 70 1.81 -8.95 -20.31
N GLU A 71 1.89 -9.04 -21.64
CA GLU A 71 3.17 -8.99 -22.38
C GLU A 71 4.22 -10.03 -21.90
N GLY A 72 3.76 -11.18 -21.40
CA GLY A 72 4.63 -12.25 -20.89
C GLY A 72 5.07 -12.12 -19.43
N GLU A 73 4.70 -11.02 -18.75
CA GLU A 73 4.91 -10.85 -17.31
C GLU A 73 3.61 -11.14 -16.53
N SER A 74 3.69 -11.91 -15.45
CA SER A 74 2.55 -12.12 -14.54
C SER A 74 2.18 -10.83 -13.81
N LEU A 75 0.91 -10.70 -13.41
CA LEU A 75 0.45 -9.55 -12.62
C LEU A 75 1.24 -9.42 -11.30
N THR A 76 1.63 -10.55 -10.71
CA THR A 76 2.53 -10.56 -9.54
C THR A 76 3.89 -9.91 -9.82
N GLN A 77 4.49 -10.17 -10.99
CA GLN A 77 5.75 -9.52 -11.38
C GLN A 77 5.57 -8.02 -11.65
N LEU A 78 4.47 -7.64 -12.29
CA LEU A 78 4.14 -6.23 -12.52
C LEU A 78 3.98 -5.45 -11.22
N ILE A 79 3.31 -6.05 -10.22
CA ILE A 79 3.18 -5.48 -8.87
C ILE A 79 4.55 -5.30 -8.22
N ALA A 80 5.42 -6.34 -8.25
CA ALA A 80 6.76 -6.23 -7.69
C ALA A 80 7.60 -5.12 -8.37
N ARG A 81 7.49 -4.99 -9.69
CA ARG A 81 8.13 -3.92 -10.45
C ARG A 81 7.60 -2.54 -10.06
N LYS A 82 6.28 -2.41 -9.87
CA LYS A 82 5.63 -1.20 -9.39
C LYS A 82 6.14 -0.81 -8.00
N ASP A 83 6.27 -1.77 -7.08
CA ASP A 83 6.72 -1.52 -5.70
C ASP A 83 8.15 -0.97 -5.69
N VAL A 84 9.07 -1.61 -6.44
CA VAL A 84 10.46 -1.14 -6.56
C VAL A 84 10.55 0.23 -7.24
N LEU A 85 9.74 0.45 -8.28
CA LEU A 85 9.73 1.73 -8.99
C LEU A 85 9.16 2.86 -8.13
N THR A 86 8.13 2.57 -7.32
CA THR A 86 7.57 3.49 -6.32
C THR A 86 8.63 3.90 -5.31
N MET A 87 9.36 2.93 -4.76
CA MET A 87 10.46 3.19 -3.83
C MET A 87 11.56 4.04 -4.47
N ARG A 88 11.97 3.73 -5.71
CA ARG A 88 12.96 4.53 -6.44
C ARG A 88 12.51 5.97 -6.65
N VAL A 89 11.25 6.19 -7.07
CA VAL A 89 10.69 7.52 -7.28
C VAL A 89 10.63 8.30 -5.96
N SER A 90 10.25 7.67 -4.84
CA SER A 90 10.24 8.30 -3.51
C SER A 90 11.64 8.77 -3.11
N LEU A 91 12.64 7.88 -3.17
CA LEU A 91 14.01 8.18 -2.80
C LEU A 91 14.62 9.30 -3.67
N MET A 92 14.37 9.27 -4.98
CA MET A 92 14.84 10.32 -5.88
C MET A 92 14.18 11.67 -5.59
N ARG A 93 12.89 11.66 -5.21
CA ARG A 93 12.16 12.87 -4.82
C ARG A 93 12.70 13.45 -3.52
N GLU A 94 12.87 12.63 -2.49
CA GLU A 94 13.45 13.03 -1.20
C GLU A 94 14.87 13.59 -1.38
N LEU A 95 15.70 12.93 -2.20
CA LEU A 95 17.04 13.42 -2.52
C LEU A 95 17.00 14.77 -3.26
N LEU A 96 16.09 14.93 -4.23
CA LEU A 96 15.93 16.18 -4.96
C LEU A 96 15.49 17.32 -4.02
N GLU A 97 14.54 17.03 -3.12
CA GLU A 97 14.09 17.98 -2.09
C GLU A 97 15.26 18.41 -1.21
N HIS A 98 16.03 17.46 -0.68
CA HIS A 98 17.19 17.75 0.15
C HIS A 98 18.26 18.58 -0.58
N VAL A 99 18.57 18.25 -1.83
CA VAL A 99 19.62 18.96 -2.60
C VAL A 99 19.15 20.36 -3.04
N THR A 100 17.83 20.57 -3.19
CA THR A 100 17.25 21.87 -3.59
C THR A 100 16.92 22.78 -2.42
N GLU A 101 16.88 22.24 -1.20
CA GLU A 101 16.73 23.00 0.04
C GLU A 101 17.77 24.14 0.11
N GLN A 102 17.34 25.32 0.55
CA GLN A 102 18.23 26.48 0.67
C GLN A 102 19.04 26.38 1.95
N ASP A 103 20.36 26.32 1.82
CA ASP A 103 21.28 26.50 2.95
C ASP A 103 21.15 27.93 3.49
N HIS A 104 20.46 28.08 4.62
CA HIS A 104 20.35 29.36 5.32
C HIS A 104 21.68 29.67 6.01
N ARG A 105 22.42 30.63 5.45
CA ARG A 105 23.66 31.14 6.04
C ARG A 105 23.40 32.41 6.82
N TYR A 106 23.82 32.44 8.08
CA TYR A 106 23.73 33.63 8.92
C TYR A 106 25.02 34.47 8.88
N SER A 107 26.15 33.88 8.48
CA SER A 107 27.44 34.57 8.43
C SER A 107 28.28 34.24 7.18
N ARG A 108 29.04 35.24 6.72
CA ARG A 108 30.04 35.10 5.64
C ARG A 108 31.20 34.16 6.01
N GLN A 109 31.41 33.89 7.29
CA GLN A 109 32.47 32.98 7.77
C GLN A 109 32.07 31.49 7.74
N GLU A 110 30.78 31.17 7.55
CA GLU A 110 30.33 29.77 7.47
C GLU A 110 30.84 29.07 6.19
N ILE A 111 31.10 27.77 6.28
CA ILE A 111 31.55 26.96 5.13
C ILE A 111 30.33 26.69 4.22
N LYS A 112 30.51 26.87 2.91
CA LYS A 112 29.47 26.65 1.91
C LYS A 112 29.29 25.16 1.65
N MET A 113 28.06 24.67 1.69
CA MET A 113 27.71 23.34 1.19
C MET A 113 27.72 23.34 -0.35
N VAL A 114 28.29 22.29 -0.94
CA VAL A 114 28.38 22.12 -2.38
C VAL A 114 27.61 20.87 -2.77
N ARG A 115 26.77 21.00 -3.79
CA ARG A 115 26.01 19.88 -4.33
C ARG A 115 26.96 18.96 -5.09
N MET A 116 26.90 17.66 -4.78
CA MET A 116 27.71 16.63 -5.45
C MET A 116 26.97 15.97 -6.63
N ILE A 117 25.75 16.42 -6.92
CA ILE A 117 24.83 15.80 -7.88
C ILE A 117 24.31 16.89 -8.83
N ASP A 118 24.18 16.54 -10.11
CA ASP A 118 23.53 17.38 -11.12
C ASP A 118 22.01 17.39 -10.90
N VAL A 119 21.48 18.54 -10.52
CA VAL A 119 20.05 18.74 -10.20
C VAL A 119 19.17 18.66 -11.44
N PRO A 120 19.48 19.34 -12.56
CA PRO A 120 18.79 19.13 -13.84
C PRO A 120 18.69 17.65 -14.25
N GLU A 121 19.79 16.90 -14.22
CA GLU A 121 19.79 15.48 -14.61
C GLU A 121 18.92 14.65 -13.65
N LEU A 122 19.07 14.84 -12.34
CA LEU A 122 18.26 14.14 -11.34
C LEU A 122 16.76 14.39 -11.54
N ARG A 123 16.38 15.63 -11.86
CA ARG A 123 14.98 16.00 -12.13
C ARG A 123 14.45 15.32 -13.39
N MET A 124 15.22 15.32 -14.48
CA MET A 124 14.85 14.63 -15.72
C MET A 124 14.64 13.13 -15.47
N GLN A 125 15.56 12.48 -14.75
CA GLN A 125 15.43 11.07 -14.40
C GLN A 125 14.19 10.82 -13.53
N LEU A 126 13.91 11.69 -12.55
CA LEU A 126 12.72 11.59 -11.70
C LEU A 126 11.43 11.70 -12.52
N ASP A 127 11.36 12.63 -13.47
CA ASP A 127 10.19 12.82 -14.32
C ASP A 127 9.92 11.59 -15.20
N LEU A 128 10.98 11.03 -15.80
CA LEU A 128 10.91 9.79 -16.58
C LEU A 128 10.41 8.61 -15.73
N ARG A 129 11.01 8.37 -14.56
CA ARG A 129 10.60 7.27 -13.68
C ARG A 129 9.19 7.45 -13.10
N SER A 130 8.80 8.69 -12.85
CA SER A 130 7.43 9.01 -12.43
C SER A 130 6.41 8.74 -13.54
N ARG A 131 6.77 8.97 -14.81
CA ARG A 131 5.93 8.59 -15.96
C ARG A 131 5.82 7.07 -16.07
N ASP A 132 6.94 6.36 -16.06
CA ASP A 132 6.97 4.88 -16.12
C ASP A 132 6.09 4.27 -15.01
N LEU A 133 6.12 4.84 -13.81
CA LEU A 133 5.30 4.38 -12.68
C LEU A 133 3.80 4.56 -12.92
N ARG A 134 3.39 5.72 -13.46
CA ARG A 134 1.99 5.99 -13.78
C ARG A 134 1.47 5.06 -14.88
N GLU A 135 2.26 4.83 -15.92
CA GLU A 135 1.90 3.94 -17.03
C GLU A 135 1.73 2.50 -16.53
N LEU A 136 2.67 2.01 -15.70
CA LEU A 136 2.59 0.69 -15.10
C LEU A 136 1.39 0.54 -14.17
N ASP A 137 1.11 1.54 -13.32
CA ASP A 137 -0.05 1.51 -12.43
C ASP A 137 -1.37 1.48 -13.20
N LEU A 138 -1.50 2.28 -14.27
CA LEU A 138 -2.67 2.26 -15.14
C LEU A 138 -2.87 0.89 -15.81
N ALA A 139 -1.78 0.25 -16.27
CA ALA A 139 -1.85 -1.09 -16.83
C ALA A 139 -2.33 -2.12 -15.81
N ILE A 140 -1.81 -2.07 -14.58
CA ILE A 140 -2.24 -2.93 -13.47
C ILE A 140 -3.72 -2.69 -13.14
N GLN A 141 -4.17 -1.43 -13.03
CA GLN A 141 -5.57 -1.13 -12.74
C GLN A 141 -6.51 -1.61 -13.84
N LYS A 142 -6.11 -1.46 -15.10
CA LYS A 142 -6.87 -1.97 -16.25
C LYS A 142 -7.03 -3.49 -16.16
N LEU A 143 -5.98 -4.22 -15.79
CA LEU A 143 -6.05 -5.67 -15.57
C LEU A 143 -6.96 -6.04 -14.40
N ASN A 144 -6.89 -5.31 -13.29
CA ASN A 144 -7.75 -5.56 -12.13
C ASN A 144 -9.24 -5.44 -12.48
N TRP A 145 -9.61 -4.55 -13.40
CA TRP A 145 -10.99 -4.37 -13.85
C TRP A 145 -11.42 -5.31 -14.99
N SER A 146 -10.46 -5.87 -15.75
CA SER A 146 -10.79 -6.78 -16.85
C SER A 146 -10.89 -8.25 -16.40
N VAL A 147 -10.12 -8.65 -15.39
CA VAL A 147 -10.00 -10.05 -14.96
C VAL A 147 -11.04 -10.43 -13.92
N ASP A 148 -11.66 -11.59 -14.12
CA ASP A 148 -12.54 -12.22 -13.13
C ASP A 148 -11.73 -13.00 -12.11
N LEU A 149 -12.12 -12.88 -10.84
CA LEU A 149 -11.51 -13.63 -9.74
C LEU A 149 -11.83 -15.12 -9.89
N ILE A 150 -10.79 -15.95 -9.82
CA ILE A 150 -10.89 -17.41 -9.80
C ILE A 150 -11.39 -17.86 -8.43
#